data_AF-A0A2H1JT86-F1
#
_entry.id   AF-A0A2H1JT86-F1
#
_cell.length_a   1.000
_cell.length_b   1.000
_cell.length_c   1.000
_cell.angle_alpha   90.00
_cell.angle_beta   90.00
_cell.angle_gamma   90.00
#
_symmetry.space_group_name_H-M   'P 1'
#
loop_
_entity.id
_entity.type
_entity.pdbx_description
1 polymer ?
#
loop_
_entity_poly.entity_id
_entity_poly.type
_entity_poly.pdbx_seq_one_letter_code
_entity_poly.pdbx_strand_id
1 'polypeptide(L)'
;MFYAPMAGYLIVAAVSVVLIVAVRKKAIGRNSAIGIRTRHTLASDAAWEAGQRAGVPYLFGMAVIGIGHAVALLYIELSNATTTGHILALLGWVLILVCAVLAVRAANGAARSVGP
;
A
#
# COMPACT_ATOMS: atom_id res chain seq x y z
N MET A 1 17.80 16.98 5.45
CA MET A 1 16.37 17.31 5.43
C MET A 1 15.58 16.14 4.86
N PHE A 2 14.73 15.54 5.69
CA PHE A 2 13.93 14.36 5.34
C PHE A 2 12.48 14.68 4.95
N TYR A 3 12.15 15.94 4.61
CA TYR A 3 10.79 16.34 4.23
C TYR A 3 10.23 15.56 3.04
N ALA A 4 11.02 15.38 1.98
CA ALA A 4 10.59 14.65 0.79
C ALA A 4 10.23 13.18 1.09
N PRO A 5 11.08 12.36 1.73
CA PRO A 5 10.69 11.00 2.10
C PRO A 5 9.53 10.97 3.10
N MET A 6 9.47 11.86 4.09
CA MET A 6 8.32 11.96 5.00
C MET A 6 7.01 12.20 4.24
N ALA A 7 6.98 13.17 3.33
CA ALA A 7 5.81 13.46 2.52
C ALA A 7 5.40 12.25 1.67
N GLY A 8 6.37 11.56 1.05
CA GLY A 8 6.12 10.33 0.28
C GLY A 8 5.45 9.24 1.14
N TYR A 9 5.95 9.01 2.36
CA TYR A 9 5.36 8.05 3.29
C TYR A 9 3.93 8.41 3.70
N LEU A 10 3.67 9.68 4.00
CA LEU A 10 2.34 10.16 4.36
C LEU A 10 1.35 10.04 3.18
N ILE A 11 1.80 10.33 1.96
CA ILE A 11 0.99 10.15 0.74
C ILE A 11 0.62 8.68 0.56
N VAL A 12 1.59 7.76 0.67
CA VAL A 12 1.31 6.32 0.57
C VAL A 12 0.32 5.90 1.65
N ALA A 13 0.52 6.33 2.90
CA ALA A 13 -0.39 6.00 3.99
C ALA A 13 -1.82 6.52 3.74
N ALA A 14 -1.96 7.76 3.30
CA ALA A 14 -3.25 8.34 2.96
C ALA A 14 -3.95 7.56 1.82
N VAL A 15 -3.23 7.27 0.73
CA VAL A 15 -3.76 6.49 -0.39
C VAL A 15 -4.18 5.08 0.06
N SER A 16 -3.35 4.41 0.86
CA SER A 16 -3.66 3.09 1.40
C SER A 16 -4.93 3.11 2.24
N VAL A 17 -5.10 4.09 3.13
CA VAL A 17 -6.31 4.25 3.96
C VAL A 17 -7.54 4.53 3.09
N VAL A 18 -7.43 5.41 2.10
CA VAL A 18 -8.53 5.70 1.15
C VAL A 18 -8.95 4.44 0.41
N LEU A 19 -7.99 3.66 -0.11
CA LEU A 19 -8.27 2.41 -0.79
C LEU A 19 -8.90 1.36 0.13
N ILE A 20 -8.42 1.22 1.37
CA ILE A 20 -9.03 0.34 2.37
C ILE A 20 -10.51 0.70 2.58
N VAL A 21 -10.79 1.98 2.79
CA VAL A 21 -12.16 2.48 3.00
C VAL A 21 -13.02 2.24 1.75
N ALA A 22 -12.49 2.52 0.56
CA ALA A 22 -13.18 2.31 -0.70
C ALA A 22 -13.53 0.83 -0.94
N VAL A 23 -12.61 -0.09 -0.65
CA VAL A 23 -12.85 -1.54 -0.74
C VAL A 23 -13.90 -1.98 0.27
N ARG A 24 -13.80 -1.56 1.53
CA ARG A 24 -14.78 -1.92 2.58
C ARG A 24 -16.18 -1.42 2.29
N LYS A 25 -16.31 -0.23 1.69
CA LYS A 25 -17.58 0.36 1.28
C LYS A 25 -18.08 -0.14 -0.08
N LYS A 26 -17.33 -1.04 -0.74
CA LYS A 26 -17.57 -1.47 -2.13
C LYS A 26 -17.75 -0.28 -3.11
N ALA A 27 -17.05 0.81 -2.85
CA ALA A 27 -17.17 2.06 -3.61
C ALA A 27 -16.38 2.05 -4.93
N ILE A 28 -15.53 1.03 -5.14
CA ILE A 28 -14.74 0.85 -6.35
C ILE A 28 -15.16 -0.43 -7.06
N GLY A 29 -16.00 -0.29 -8.09
CA GLY A 29 -16.31 -1.36 -9.03
C GLY A 29 -15.10 -1.72 -9.91
N ARG A 30 -15.22 -2.80 -10.68
CA ARG A 30 -14.18 -3.22 -11.63
C ARG A 30 -13.89 -2.11 -12.63
N ASN A 31 -12.62 -1.68 -12.69
CA ASN A 31 -12.19 -0.57 -13.54
C ASN A 31 -10.69 -0.67 -13.86
N SER A 32 -10.24 0.09 -14.86
CA SER A 32 -8.84 0.11 -15.31
C SER A 32 -7.98 1.20 -14.66
N ALA A 33 -8.51 2.00 -13.72
CA ALA A 33 -7.83 3.17 -13.14
C ALA A 33 -7.35 2.97 -11.69
N ILE A 34 -8.21 2.49 -10.80
CA ILE A 34 -8.04 2.50 -9.34
C ILE A 34 -8.17 1.08 -8.77
N GLY A 35 -7.23 0.68 -7.91
CA GLY A 35 -7.22 -0.61 -7.21
C GLY A 35 -6.11 -1.54 -7.69
N ILE A 36 -6.10 -2.78 -7.19
CA ILE A 36 -5.15 -3.82 -7.62
C ILE A 36 -5.58 -4.39 -8.97
N ARG A 37 -4.97 -3.90 -10.04
CA ARG A 37 -5.36 -4.20 -11.43
C ARG A 37 -4.41 -5.21 -12.02
N THR A 38 -4.90 -6.42 -12.25
CA THR A 38 -4.17 -7.48 -12.93
C THR A 38 -5.10 -8.15 -13.94
N ARG A 39 -4.53 -8.95 -14.84
CA ARG A 39 -5.33 -9.78 -15.75
C ARG A 39 -6.37 -10.64 -15.03
N HIS A 40 -6.09 -11.03 -13.79
CA HIS A 40 -6.96 -11.90 -13.00
C HIS A 40 -8.04 -11.11 -12.27
N THR A 41 -7.70 -9.98 -11.63
CA THR A 41 -8.69 -9.16 -10.92
C THR A 41 -9.66 -8.46 -11.86
N LEU A 42 -9.29 -8.27 -13.13
CA LEU A 42 -10.15 -7.67 -14.16
C LEU A 42 -11.05 -8.68 -14.90
N ALA A 43 -10.91 -9.98 -14.64
CA ALA A 43 -11.66 -11.01 -15.36
C ALA A 43 -13.19 -10.91 -15.14
N SER A 44 -13.61 -10.70 -13.89
CA SER A 44 -15.02 -10.59 -13.50
C SER A 44 -15.19 -9.72 -12.26
N ASP A 45 -16.43 -9.32 -11.96
CA ASP A 45 -16.71 -8.52 -10.77
C ASP A 45 -16.47 -9.33 -9.48
N ALA A 46 -16.73 -10.64 -9.51
CA ALA A 46 -16.40 -11.55 -8.41
C ALA A 46 -14.88 -11.65 -8.19
N ALA A 47 -14.10 -11.80 -9.27
CA ALA A 47 -12.64 -11.81 -9.22
C ALA A 47 -12.07 -10.46 -8.74
N TRP A 48 -12.70 -9.35 -9.14
CA TRP A 48 -12.37 -8.01 -8.66
C TRP A 48 -12.57 -7.89 -7.14
N GLU A 49 -13.76 -8.21 -6.64
CA GLU A 49 -14.10 -8.08 -5.22
C GLU A 49 -13.19 -8.98 -4.35
N ALA A 50 -13.02 -10.24 -4.75
CA ALA A 50 -12.13 -11.17 -4.06
C ALA A 50 -10.68 -10.66 -4.03
N GLY A 51 -10.19 -10.15 -5.16
CA GLY A 51 -8.84 -9.61 -5.30
C GLY A 51 -8.60 -8.37 -4.43
N GLN A 52 -9.50 -7.38 -4.48
CA GLN A 52 -9.37 -6.17 -3.67
C GLN A 52 -9.42 -6.49 -2.17
N ARG A 53 -10.36 -7.36 -1.75
CA ARG A 53 -10.49 -7.77 -0.35
C ARG A 53 -9.22 -8.48 0.17
N ALA A 54 -8.63 -9.36 -0.63
CA ALA A 54 -7.40 -10.06 -0.27
C ALA A 54 -6.17 -9.13 -0.18
N GLY A 55 -6.19 -8.00 -0.89
CA GLY A 55 -5.13 -6.99 -0.82
C GLY A 55 -5.17 -6.09 0.42
N VAL A 56 -6.32 -5.98 1.10
CA VAL A 56 -6.54 -5.05 2.22
C VAL A 56 -5.50 -5.16 3.35
N PRO A 57 -5.10 -6.36 3.84
CA PRO A 57 -4.11 -6.47 4.91
C PRO A 57 -2.77 -5.82 4.55
N TYR A 58 -2.37 -5.87 3.28
CA TYR A 58 -1.11 -5.29 2.82
C TYR A 58 -1.20 -3.77 2.64
N LEU A 59 -2.38 -3.25 2.28
CA LEU A 59 -2.64 -1.81 2.33
C LEU A 59 -2.57 -1.29 3.77
N PHE A 60 -3.06 -2.06 4.76
CA PHE A 60 -2.89 -1.72 6.17
C PHE A 60 -1.41 -1.68 6.56
N GLY A 61 -0.65 -2.70 6.14
CA GLY A 61 0.80 -2.74 6.33
C GLY A 61 1.49 -1.48 5.80
N MET A 62 1.19 -1.08 4.55
CA MET A 62 1.74 0.15 3.96
C MET A 62 1.38 1.41 4.76
N ALA A 63 0.14 1.53 5.25
CA ALA A 63 -0.27 2.68 6.04
C ALA A 63 0.49 2.76 7.36
N VAL A 64 0.64 1.64 8.07
CA VAL A 64 1.40 1.57 9.33
C VAL A 64 2.87 1.88 9.09
N ILE A 65 3.48 1.28 8.06
CA ILE A 65 4.87 1.53 7.68
C ILE A 65 5.07 3.01 7.36
N GLY A 66 4.19 3.59 6.55
CA GLY A 66 4.27 5.00 6.13
C GLY A 66 4.18 5.95 7.32
N ILE A 67 3.17 5.80 8.18
CA ILE A 67 3.03 6.66 9.38
C ILE A 67 4.23 6.48 10.31
N GLY A 68 4.64 5.23 10.58
CA GLY A 68 5.76 4.93 11.45
C GLY A 68 7.08 5.53 10.95
N HIS A 69 7.37 5.40 9.65
CA HIS A 69 8.58 5.99 9.05
C HIS A 69 8.53 7.51 8.99
N ALA A 70 7.37 8.12 8.74
CA ALA A 70 7.23 9.58 8.77
C ALA A 70 7.53 10.13 10.17
N VAL A 71 6.97 9.52 11.23
CA VAL A 71 7.23 9.91 12.62
C VAL A 71 8.70 9.70 13.00
N ALA A 72 9.28 8.56 12.62
CA ALA A 72 10.67 8.27 12.91
C ALA A 72 11.63 9.22 12.18
N LEU A 73 11.36 9.59 10.92
CA LEU A 73 12.15 10.58 10.20
C LEU A 73 12.02 11.99 10.76
N LEU A 74 10.86 12.37 11.30
CA LEU A 74 10.70 13.64 12.03
C LEU A 74 11.64 13.68 13.24
N TYR A 75 11.71 12.60 14.01
CA TYR A 75 12.64 12.51 15.14
C TYR A 75 14.10 12.61 14.69
N ILE A 76 14.47 11.93 13.59
CA ILE A 76 15.83 12.00 13.04
C ILE A 76 16.21 13.40 12.56
N GLU A 77 15.27 14.13 11.94
CA GLU A 77 15.49 15.52 11.52
C GLU A 77 15.79 16.40 12.74
N LEU A 78 15.04 16.24 13.83
CA LEU A 78 15.26 16.98 15.08
C LEU A 78 16.58 16.61 15.77
N SER A 79 17.06 15.37 15.61
CA SER A 79 18.28 14.88 16.25
C SER A 79 19.54 15.04 15.39
N ASN A 80 19.43 15.55 14.15
CA ASN A 80 20.53 15.66 13.17
C ASN A 80 21.26 14.33 12.88
N ALA A 81 20.61 13.18 13.04
CA ALA A 81 21.22 11.85 12.82
C ALA A 81 21.16 11.44 11.34
N THR A 82 21.86 12.18 10.48
CA THR A 82 21.71 12.12 9.01
C THR A 82 21.91 10.73 8.41
N THR A 83 22.99 10.03 8.74
CA THR A 83 23.26 8.68 8.19
C THR A 83 22.14 7.70 8.52
N THR A 84 21.67 7.69 9.78
CA THR A 84 20.54 6.86 10.23
C THR A 84 19.27 7.20 9.47
N GLY A 85 19.02 8.50 9.22
CA GLY A 85 17.86 8.96 8.46
C GLY A 85 17.85 8.48 7.01
N HIS A 86 18.98 8.43 6.33
CA HIS A 86 19.06 7.88 4.97
C HIS A 86 18.75 6.38 4.94
N ILE A 87 19.30 5.61 5.88
CA ILE A 87 19.05 4.17 5.97
C ILE A 87 17.56 3.91 6.25
N LEU A 88 16.99 4.62 7.22
CA LEU A 88 15.58 4.52 7.58
C LEU A 88 14.68 4.91 6.41
N ALA A 89 15.02 6.00 5.70
CA ALA A 89 14.27 6.44 4.53
C ALA A 89 14.31 5.43 3.39
N LEU A 90 15.38 4.67 3.19
CA LEU A 90 15.43 3.60 2.18
C LEU A 90 14.68 2.35 2.64
N LEU A 91 14.83 1.97 3.91
CA LEU A 91 14.21 0.78 4.47
C LEU A 91 12.68 0.82 4.36
N GLY A 92 12.04 1.95 4.69
CA GLY A 92 10.59 2.05 4.62
C GLY A 92 10.04 1.88 3.19
N TRP A 93 10.76 2.39 2.18
CA TRP A 93 10.39 2.19 0.77
C TRP A 93 10.51 0.73 0.35
N VAL A 94 11.57 0.04 0.77
CA VAL A 94 11.72 -1.41 0.54
C VAL A 94 10.54 -2.17 1.15
N LEU A 95 10.16 -1.84 2.39
CA LEU A 95 9.03 -2.49 3.05
C LEU A 95 7.69 -2.21 2.34
N ILE A 96 7.45 -0.98 1.87
CA ILE A 96 6.27 -0.64 1.07
C ILE A 96 6.23 -1.45 -0.24
N LEU A 97 7.36 -1.57 -0.95
CA LEU A 97 7.44 -2.35 -2.17
C LEU A 97 7.17 -3.84 -1.92
N VAL A 98 7.68 -4.39 -0.82
CA VAL A 98 7.38 -5.76 -0.39
C VAL A 98 5.88 -5.92 -0.15
N CYS A 99 5.24 -5.01 0.60
CA CYS A 99 3.79 -5.04 0.78
C CYS A 99 3.03 -4.95 -0.56
N ALA A 100 3.50 -4.15 -1.52
CA ALA A 100 2.83 -4.00 -2.81
C ALA A 100 2.87 -5.30 -3.62
N VAL A 101 4.02 -5.95 -3.66
CA VAL A 101 4.18 -7.26 -4.31
C VAL A 101 3.28 -8.30 -3.64
N LEU A 102 3.25 -8.33 -2.31
CA LEU A 102 2.40 -9.27 -1.57
C LEU A 102 0.90 -9.00 -1.79
N ALA A 103 0.49 -7.73 -1.85
CA ALA A 103 -0.88 -7.34 -2.18
C ALA A 103 -1.30 -7.89 -3.55
N VAL A 104 -0.45 -7.72 -4.57
CA VAL A 104 -0.69 -8.24 -5.92
C VAL A 104 -0.76 -9.77 -5.92
N ARG A 105 0.14 -10.45 -5.19
CA ARG A 105 0.14 -11.92 -5.10
C ARG A 105 -1.14 -12.44 -4.45
N ALA A 106 -1.56 -11.84 -3.34
CA ALA A 106 -2.78 -12.21 -2.64
C ALA A 106 -4.03 -11.95 -3.50
N ALA A 107 -4.09 -10.77 -4.14
CA ALA A 107 -5.20 -10.42 -5.03
C ALA A 107 -5.31 -11.39 -6.21
N ASN A 108 -4.18 -11.74 -6.84
CA ASN A 108 -4.14 -12.72 -7.92
C ASN A 108 -4.54 -14.13 -7.46
N GLY A 109 -4.12 -14.54 -6.26
CA GLY A 109 -4.52 -15.82 -5.68
C GLY A 109 -6.03 -15.90 -5.48
N ALA A 110 -6.60 -14.87 -4.85
CA ALA A 110 -8.03 -14.78 -4.60
C ALA A 110 -8.84 -14.72 -5.91
N ALA A 111 -8.44 -13.87 -6.86
CA ALA A 111 -9.13 -13.73 -8.14
C ALA A 111 -9.16 -15.02 -8.96
N ARG A 112 -8.10 -15.84 -8.93
CA ARG A 112 -8.09 -17.14 -9.62
C ARG A 112 -9.03 -18.18 -8.97
N SER A 113 -9.24 -18.09 -7.66
CA SER A 113 -10.08 -19.07 -6.94
C SER A 113 -11.58 -18.95 -7.25
N VAL A 114 -12.03 -17.80 -7.77
CA VAL A 114 -13.43 -17.55 -8.10
C VAL A 114 -13.80 -17.83 -9.57
N GLY A 115 -12.82 -18.14 -10.44
CA GLY A 115 -13.05 -18.34 -11.86
C GLY A 115 -13.38 -17.05 -12.65
N PRO A 116 -13.37 -17.10 -13.99
CA PRO A 116 -13.89 -16.01 -14.82
C PRO A 116 -15.41 -15.85 -14.66
#